data_AF-A0A7V2X7P1-F1
#
_entry.id   AF-A0A7V2X7P1-F1
#
_cell.length_a   1.000
_cell.length_b   1.000
_cell.length_c   1.000
_cell.angle_alpha   90.00
_cell.angle_beta   90.00
_cell.angle_gamma   90.00
#
_symmetry.space_group_name_H-M   'P 1'
#
loop_
_entity.id
_entity.type
_entity.pdbx_description
1 polymer ?
#
loop_
_entity_poly.entity_id
_entity_poly.type
_entity_poly.pdbx_seq_one_letter_code
_entity_poly.pdbx_strand_id
1 'polypeptide(L)'
;MNWLEHPGAMFRLTLRKALLFWGPATVSDSKEVALERQRSPILSLLPGFPLVAGLGLAGMILVWVGNRIRLCPAALSPPPGESLLALLAMGHFLSVLPFFMAERYRVAALVPLALLAGGAVWRAREAVSSRHPRCAAWALVAVLAGTGFTHMPLAAYRPDEARWHFHRGLALMKTGNPLPAAVELQCAIARDPAHTWSWLYLAAAYEQMGRLEDA
;
A
#
# COMPACT_ATOMS: atom_id res chain seq x y z
N MET A 1 9.71 -22.78 -13.47
CA MET A 1 10.94 -22.41 -12.72
C MET A 1 10.91 -23.16 -11.40
N ASN A 2 11.75 -24.18 -11.23
CA ASN A 2 11.84 -24.93 -9.98
C ASN A 2 12.54 -24.07 -8.92
N TRP A 3 11.86 -23.80 -7.82
CA TRP A 3 12.33 -22.95 -6.72
C TRP A 3 13.48 -23.58 -5.93
N LEU A 4 13.61 -24.91 -5.99
CA LEU A 4 14.71 -25.68 -5.40
C LEU A 4 16.05 -25.46 -6.12
N GLU A 5 16.04 -25.13 -7.41
CA GLU A 5 17.26 -24.96 -8.21
C GLU A 5 17.87 -23.55 -8.08
N HIS A 6 17.08 -22.56 -7.68
CA HIS A 6 17.50 -21.16 -7.58
C HIS A 6 17.03 -20.47 -6.28
N PRO A 7 17.51 -20.90 -5.10
CA PRO A 7 17.08 -20.34 -3.81
C PRO A 7 17.37 -18.84 -3.68
N GLY A 8 18.47 -18.34 -4.26
CA GLY A 8 18.80 -16.91 -4.26
C GLY A 8 17.79 -16.06 -5.03
N ALA A 9 17.24 -16.58 -6.13
CA ALA A 9 16.21 -15.86 -6.90
C ALA A 9 14.90 -15.78 -6.10
N MET A 10 14.54 -16.86 -5.39
CA MET A 10 13.38 -16.91 -4.52
C MET A 10 13.51 -15.90 -3.37
N PHE A 11 14.65 -15.89 -2.66
CA PHE A 11 14.90 -14.92 -1.60
C PHE A 11 14.80 -13.47 -2.10
N ARG A 12 15.41 -13.17 -3.27
CA ARG A 12 15.34 -11.84 -3.88
C ARG A 12 13.91 -11.41 -4.21
N LEU A 13 13.09 -12.32 -4.73
CA LEU A 13 11.68 -12.06 -5.01
C LEU A 13 10.87 -11.85 -3.73
N THR A 14 11.10 -12.66 -2.70
CA THR A 14 10.46 -12.50 -1.38
C THR A 14 10.83 -11.17 -0.73
N LEU A 15 12.11 -10.78 -0.79
CA LEU A 15 12.57 -9.48 -0.31
C LEU A 15 11.91 -8.34 -1.10
N ARG A 16 11.84 -8.45 -2.43
CA ARG A 16 11.13 -7.46 -3.26
C ARG A 16 9.66 -7.35 -2.87
N LYS A 17 8.97 -8.47 -2.62
CA LYS A 17 7.57 -8.47 -2.14
C LYS A 17 7.45 -7.78 -0.78
N ALA A 18 8.38 -8.04 0.15
CA ALA A 18 8.42 -7.39 1.46
C ALA A 18 8.62 -5.87 1.36
N LEU A 19 9.56 -5.42 0.52
CA LEU A 19 9.81 -4.01 0.27
C LEU A 19 8.62 -3.34 -0.41
N LEU A 20 7.97 -4.03 -1.35
CA LEU A 20 6.71 -3.55 -1.91
C LEU A 20 5.63 -3.50 -0.83
N PHE A 21 5.52 -4.47 0.08
CA PHE A 21 4.52 -4.45 1.16
C PHE A 21 4.60 -3.18 2.01
N TRP A 22 5.78 -2.88 2.53
CA TRP A 22 5.98 -1.78 3.46
C TRP A 22 6.20 -0.41 2.78
N GLY A 23 6.53 -0.41 1.49
CA GLY A 23 6.84 0.80 0.73
C GLY A 23 5.62 1.60 0.25
N PRO A 24 5.88 2.70 -0.47
CA PRO A 24 4.86 3.66 -0.89
C PRO A 24 4.01 3.20 -2.07
N ALA A 25 4.51 2.26 -2.87
CA ALA A 25 3.82 1.78 -4.06
C ALA A 25 2.58 0.96 -3.70
N THR A 26 1.44 1.23 -4.32
CA THR A 26 0.21 0.43 -4.19
C THR A 26 0.17 -0.60 -5.31
N VAL A 27 0.46 -1.86 -4.97
CA VAL A 27 0.44 -2.96 -5.95
C VAL A 27 -1.00 -3.38 -6.22
N SER A 28 -1.42 -3.27 -7.49
CA SER A 28 -2.75 -3.64 -7.95
C SER A 28 -2.97 -5.15 -7.93
N ASP A 29 -4.24 -5.53 -7.76
CA ASP A 29 -4.72 -6.91 -7.98
C ASP A 29 -5.59 -6.93 -9.24
N SER A 30 -6.85 -6.50 -9.10
CA SER A 30 -7.80 -6.38 -10.20
C SER A 30 -8.11 -4.94 -10.60
N LYS A 31 -7.73 -3.95 -9.80
CA LYS A 31 -7.98 -2.52 -10.07
C LYS A 31 -6.73 -1.69 -9.78
N GLU A 32 -6.45 -0.73 -10.65
CA GLU A 32 -5.33 0.20 -10.56
C GLU A 32 -5.64 1.36 -9.62
N VAL A 33 -5.68 1.09 -8.31
CA VAL A 33 -6.05 2.05 -7.26
C VAL A 33 -5.04 3.22 -7.17
N ALA A 34 -3.77 2.98 -7.51
CA ALA A 34 -2.71 3.98 -7.51
C ALA A 34 -3.08 5.21 -8.35
N LEU A 35 -3.52 4.95 -9.59
CA LEU A 35 -3.84 5.96 -10.58
C LEU A 35 -5.16 6.67 -10.25
N GLU A 36 -6.15 5.94 -9.74
CA GLU A 36 -7.42 6.51 -9.26
C GLU A 36 -7.18 7.52 -8.13
N ARG A 37 -6.32 7.17 -7.17
CA ARG A 37 -5.99 8.03 -6.04
C ARG A 37 -5.27 9.30 -6.46
N GLN A 38 -4.41 9.24 -7.48
CA GLN A 38 -3.70 10.41 -8.01
C GLN A 38 -4.63 11.38 -8.75
N ARG A 39 -5.70 10.89 -9.38
CA ARG A 39 -6.64 11.71 -10.17
C ARG A 39 -7.88 12.16 -9.40
N SER A 40 -8.10 11.65 -8.19
CA SER A 40 -9.24 12.02 -7.34
C SER A 40 -8.82 12.99 -6.23
N PRO A 41 -9.39 14.21 -6.15
CA PRO A 41 -9.06 15.15 -5.09
C PRO A 41 -9.41 14.58 -3.72
N ILE A 42 -10.58 13.95 -3.57
CA ILE A 42 -11.05 13.40 -2.29
C ILE A 42 -10.12 12.28 -1.79
N LEU A 43 -9.70 11.37 -2.67
CA LEU A 43 -8.83 10.26 -2.28
C LEU A 43 -7.38 10.70 -2.03
N SER A 44 -6.95 11.78 -2.67
CA SER A 44 -5.61 12.33 -2.46
C SER A 44 -5.41 12.92 -1.06
N LEU A 45 -6.48 13.42 -0.41
CA LEU A 45 -6.43 13.98 0.95
C LEU A 45 -6.30 12.93 2.06
N LEU A 46 -6.80 11.71 1.84
CA LEU A 46 -6.81 10.68 2.89
C LEU A 46 -5.38 10.29 3.29
N PRO A 47 -5.09 9.92 4.55
CA PRO A 47 -3.79 9.41 4.92
C PRO A 47 -3.49 8.13 4.13
N GLY A 48 -2.35 8.10 3.43
CA GLY A 48 -1.90 6.91 2.72
C GLY A 48 -1.44 5.82 3.69
N PHE A 49 -1.42 4.57 3.21
CA PHE A 49 -0.81 3.45 3.94
C PHE A 49 0.59 3.76 4.50
N PRO A 50 1.51 4.43 3.77
CA PRO A 50 2.88 4.65 4.25
C PRO A 50 2.96 5.45 5.54
N LEU A 51 2.06 6.41 5.75
CA LEU A 51 2.02 7.21 6.97
C LEU A 51 1.60 6.36 8.18
N VAL A 52 0.50 5.62 8.04
CA VAL A 52 -0.01 4.76 9.12
C VAL A 52 0.96 3.63 9.41
N ALA A 53 1.53 3.01 8.37
CA ALA A 53 2.54 1.97 8.51
C ALA A 53 3.82 2.52 9.17
N GLY A 54 4.27 3.73 8.81
CA GLY A 54 5.47 4.33 9.38
C GLY A 54 5.33 4.63 10.87
N LEU A 55 4.20 5.23 11.27
CA LEU A 55 3.88 5.47 12.68
C LEU A 55 3.61 4.17 13.44
N GLY A 56 2.98 3.18 12.81
CA GLY A 56 2.76 1.86 13.38
C GLY A 56 4.06 1.11 13.64
N LEU A 57 5.00 1.13 12.68
CA LEU A 57 6.35 0.60 12.84
C LEU A 57 7.12 1.33 13.94
N ALA A 58 6.98 2.66 14.05
CA ALA A 58 7.54 3.41 15.17
C ALA A 58 6.99 2.91 16.52
N GLY A 59 5.67 2.65 16.59
CA GLY A 59 5.02 2.01 17.74
C GLY A 59 5.62 0.65 18.05
N MET A 60 5.80 -0.22 17.05
CA MET A 60 6.43 -1.53 17.23
C MET A 60 7.87 -1.44 17.73
N ILE A 61 8.66 -0.51 17.19
CA ILE A 61 10.04 -0.25 17.62
C ILE A 61 10.06 0.16 19.09
N LEU A 62 9.19 1.10 19.48
CA LEU A 62 9.08 1.56 20.88
C LEU A 62 8.61 0.45 21.82
N VAL A 63 7.71 -0.43 21.38
CA VAL A 63 7.29 -1.61 22.16
C VAL A 63 8.48 -2.54 22.40
N TRP A 64 9.21 -2.88 21.33
CA TRP A 64 10.32 -3.82 21.39
C TRP A 64 11.50 -3.27 22.21
N VAL A 65 11.86 -2.00 21.98
CA VAL A 65 12.96 -1.31 22.65
C VAL A 65 12.61 -0.98 24.10
N GLY A 66 11.38 -0.54 24.39
CA GLY A 66 10.90 -0.24 25.74
C GLY A 66 10.93 -1.46 26.66
N ASN A 67 10.54 -2.63 26.16
CA ASN A 67 10.57 -3.89 26.91
C ASN A 67 12.01 -4.40 27.18
N ARG A 68 12.99 -4.03 26.35
CA ARG A 68 14.37 -4.52 26.43
C ARG A 68 15.30 -3.61 27.24
N ILE A 69 15.19 -2.29 27.05
CA ILE A 69 16.22 -1.33 27.48
C ILE A 69 15.72 -0.42 28.62
N ARG A 70 14.43 -0.51 29.01
CA ARG A 70 13.78 0.37 30.03
C ARG A 70 14.17 1.85 29.86
N LEU A 71 14.15 2.32 28.61
CA LEU A 71 14.57 3.69 28.26
C LEU A 71 13.65 4.77 28.84
N CYS A 72 12.42 4.40 29.17
CA CYS A 72 11.39 5.32 29.64
C CYS A 72 10.83 4.92 31.00
N PRO A 73 10.26 5.88 31.76
CA PRO A 73 9.53 5.60 33.00
C PRO A 73 8.43 4.57 32.76
N ALA A 74 8.06 3.82 33.79
CA ALA A 74 7.01 2.80 33.71
C ALA A 74 5.67 3.35 33.19
N ALA A 75 5.37 4.63 33.44
CA ALA A 75 4.18 5.31 32.92
C ALA A 75 4.15 5.46 31.38
N LEU A 76 5.32 5.46 30.74
CA LEU A 76 5.51 5.53 29.29
C LEU A 76 5.81 4.16 28.68
N SER A 77 5.82 3.09 29.48
CA SER A 77 6.06 1.74 28.98
C SER A 77 4.87 1.27 28.13
N PRO A 78 5.13 0.52 27.05
CA PRO A 78 4.09 -0.07 26.23
C PRO A 78 3.22 -1.05 27.06
N PRO A 79 1.88 -0.96 27.01
CA PRO A 79 1.02 -1.95 27.63
C PRO A 79 1.17 -3.31 26.94
N PRO A 80 0.90 -4.43 27.63
CA PRO A 80 1.06 -5.78 27.07
C PRO A 80 0.21 -6.01 25.80
N GLY A 81 -0.96 -5.35 25.70
CA GLY A 81 -1.83 -5.43 24.53
C GLY A 81 -1.15 -4.96 23.24
N GLU A 82 -0.21 -4.02 23.29
CA GLU A 82 0.49 -3.58 22.09
C GLU A 82 1.53 -4.58 21.60
N SER A 83 2.07 -5.43 22.48
CA SER A 83 2.91 -6.53 22.06
C SER A 83 2.10 -7.54 21.24
N LEU A 84 0.85 -7.79 21.63
CA LEU A 84 -0.10 -8.61 20.85
C LEU A 84 -0.43 -7.97 19.50
N LEU A 85 -0.64 -6.65 19.45
CA LEU A 85 -0.87 -5.94 18.19
C LEU A 85 0.34 -6.01 17.25
N ALA A 86 1.56 -5.88 17.79
CA ALA A 86 2.80 -6.01 17.02
C ALA A 86 2.98 -7.44 16.47
N LEU A 87 2.68 -8.45 17.31
CA LEU A 87 2.68 -9.85 16.89
C LEU A 87 1.61 -10.13 15.83
N LEU A 88 0.42 -9.56 15.97
CA LEU A 88 -0.66 -9.69 14.99
C LEU A 88 -0.27 -9.06 13.65
N ALA A 89 0.25 -7.83 13.66
CA ALA A 89 0.70 -7.14 12.45
C ALA A 89 1.82 -7.92 11.74
N MET A 90 2.81 -8.41 12.50
CA MET A 90 3.92 -9.18 11.94
C MET A 90 3.47 -10.58 11.48
N GLY A 91 2.62 -11.25 12.24
CA GLY A 91 2.07 -12.56 11.88
C GLY A 91 1.24 -12.51 10.61
N HIS A 92 0.42 -11.46 10.45
CA HIS A 92 -0.32 -11.20 9.21
C HIS A 92 0.60 -10.90 8.03
N PHE A 93 1.63 -10.08 8.23
CA PHE A 93 2.62 -9.82 7.19
C PHE A 93 3.31 -11.12 6.73
N LEU A 94 3.77 -11.94 7.68
CA LEU A 94 4.46 -13.20 7.40
C LEU A 94 3.55 -14.25 6.75
N SER A 95 2.24 -14.26 7.06
CA SER A 95 1.31 -15.19 6.43
C SER A 95 0.98 -14.82 4.98
N VAL A 96 0.96 -13.54 4.64
CA VAL A 96 0.64 -13.04 3.29
C VAL A 96 1.86 -13.07 2.36
N LEU A 97 3.06 -12.83 2.89
CA LEU A 97 4.30 -12.67 2.13
C LEU A 97 4.58 -13.80 1.10
N PRO A 98 4.33 -15.10 1.39
CA PRO A 98 4.59 -16.17 0.44
C PRO A 98 3.67 -16.14 -0.79
N PHE A 99 2.39 -15.79 -0.60
CA PHE A 99 1.34 -16.00 -1.60
C PHE A 99 1.23 -14.81 -2.57
N PHE A 100 0.71 -13.66 -2.12
CA PHE A 100 0.40 -12.54 -3.01
C PHE A 100 0.60 -11.19 -2.32
N MET A 101 1.19 -10.24 -3.06
CA MET A 101 1.40 -8.87 -2.60
C MET A 101 0.46 -7.92 -3.34
N ALA A 102 -0.80 -7.90 -2.92
CA ALA A 102 -1.80 -6.94 -3.39
C ALA A 102 -2.15 -5.95 -2.28
N GLU A 103 -2.55 -4.73 -2.67
CA GLU A 103 -2.98 -3.69 -1.73
C GLU A 103 -4.03 -4.19 -0.73
N ARG A 104 -4.98 -5.04 -1.16
CA ARG A 104 -6.06 -5.55 -0.29
C ARG A 104 -5.55 -6.19 1.01
N TYR A 105 -4.37 -6.80 0.99
CA TYR A 105 -3.83 -7.47 2.17
C TYR A 105 -3.22 -6.49 3.18
N ARG A 106 -2.94 -5.25 2.77
CA ARG A 106 -2.51 -4.18 3.69
C ARG A 106 -3.65 -3.67 4.55
N VAL A 107 -4.90 -3.78 4.09
CA VAL A 107 -6.08 -3.28 4.82
C VAL A 107 -6.24 -3.99 6.17
N ALA A 108 -6.03 -5.31 6.22
CA ALA A 108 -6.08 -6.06 7.47
C ALA A 108 -4.93 -5.69 8.43
N ALA A 109 -3.73 -5.41 7.91
CA ALA A 109 -2.60 -4.95 8.72
C ALA A 109 -2.79 -3.50 9.23
N LEU A 110 -3.59 -2.69 8.54
CA LEU A 110 -3.80 -1.29 8.86
C LEU A 110 -4.40 -1.10 10.26
N VAL A 111 -5.30 -1.97 10.70
CA VAL A 111 -5.98 -1.87 12.00
C VAL A 111 -4.99 -1.96 13.17
N PRO A 112 -4.19 -3.06 13.32
CA PRO A 112 -3.21 -3.12 14.41
C PRO A 112 -2.13 -2.03 14.27
N LEU A 113 -1.71 -1.69 13.05
CA LEU A 113 -0.73 -0.61 12.82
C LEU A 113 -1.28 0.76 13.23
N ALA A 114 -2.55 1.06 12.99
CA ALA A 114 -3.18 2.32 13.40
C ALA A 114 -3.26 2.46 14.92
N LEU A 115 -3.56 1.37 15.63
CA LEU A 115 -3.56 1.35 17.10
C LEU A 115 -2.14 1.57 17.66
N LEU A 116 -1.14 0.90 17.08
CA LEU A 116 0.27 1.10 17.42
C LEU A 116 0.75 2.52 17.11
N ALA A 117 0.29 3.10 16.00
CA ALA A 117 0.56 4.49 15.63
C ALA A 117 -0.02 5.45 16.68
N GLY A 118 -1.25 5.22 17.13
CA GLY A 118 -1.87 6.00 18.21
C GLY A 118 -1.05 5.95 19.50
N GLY A 119 -0.60 4.76 19.91
CA GLY A 119 0.28 4.58 21.06
C GLY A 119 1.63 5.30 20.91
N ALA A 120 2.23 5.25 19.71
CA ALA A 120 3.48 5.97 19.42
C ALA A 120 3.31 7.49 19.55
N VAL A 121 2.23 8.04 19.00
CA VAL A 121 1.91 9.48 19.07
C VAL A 121 1.63 9.89 20.52
N TRP A 122 0.85 9.09 21.27
CA TRP A 122 0.59 9.34 22.68
C TRP A 122 1.88 9.41 23.49
N ARG A 123 2.77 8.42 23.36
CA ARG A 123 4.06 8.42 24.06
C ARG A 123 4.97 9.57 23.65
N ALA A 124 4.99 9.92 22.37
CA ALA A 124 5.77 11.07 21.90
C ALA A 124 5.27 12.36 22.56
N ARG A 125 3.96 12.58 22.58
CA ARG A 125 3.33 13.74 23.24
C ARG A 125 3.61 13.76 24.73
N GLU A 126 3.44 12.62 25.40
CA GLU A 126 3.61 12.52 26.84
C GLU A 126 5.08 12.68 27.26
N ALA A 127 6.03 12.14 26.49
CA ALA A 127 7.46 12.33 26.74
C ALA A 127 7.88 13.81 26.62
N VAL A 128 7.26 14.56 25.71
CA VAL A 128 7.47 16.00 25.56
C VAL A 128 6.84 16.76 26.73
N SER A 129 5.59 16.44 27.07
CA SER A 129 4.85 17.09 28.17
C SER A 129 5.52 16.89 29.53
N SER A 130 5.92 15.66 29.82
CA SER A 130 6.57 15.27 31.08
C SER A 130 8.08 15.57 31.14
N ARG A 131 8.62 16.33 30.17
CA ARG A 131 10.03 16.76 30.09
C ARG A 131 11.04 15.61 30.20
N HIS A 132 10.78 14.51 29.50
CA HIS A 132 11.71 13.38 29.38
C HIS A 132 12.43 13.41 28.03
N PRO A 133 13.52 14.20 27.86
CA PRO A 133 14.12 14.46 26.55
C PRO A 133 14.67 13.20 25.88
N ARG A 134 15.15 12.23 26.67
CA ARG A 134 15.64 10.95 26.16
C ARG A 134 14.51 10.13 25.51
N CYS A 135 13.35 10.06 26.15
CA CYS A 135 12.17 9.38 25.60
C CYS A 135 11.62 10.11 24.37
N ALA A 136 11.56 11.43 24.41
CA ALA A 136 11.14 12.24 23.28
C ALA A 136 12.08 12.05 22.07
N ALA A 137 13.40 12.03 22.30
CA ALA A 137 14.39 11.77 21.25
C ALA A 137 14.22 10.38 20.63
N TRP A 138 14.06 9.33 21.45
CA TRP A 138 13.84 7.96 20.93
C TRP A 138 12.51 7.82 20.18
N ALA A 139 11.44 8.44 20.68
CA ALA A 139 10.16 8.48 19.97
C ALA A 139 10.30 9.17 18.61
N LEU A 140 11.01 10.31 18.55
CA LEU A 140 11.28 11.01 17.31
C LEU A 140 12.11 10.15 16.34
N VAL A 141 13.18 9.50 16.82
CA VAL A 141 14.02 8.60 16.00
C VAL A 141 13.19 7.43 15.45
N ALA A 142 12.33 6.81 16.28
CA ALA A 142 11.47 5.72 15.85
C ALA A 142 10.47 6.19 14.77
N VAL A 143 9.87 7.37 14.93
CA VAL A 143 8.96 7.97 13.94
C VAL A 143 9.68 8.28 12.63
N LEU A 144 10.85 8.92 12.68
CA LEU A 144 11.66 9.22 11.49
C LEU A 144 12.13 7.95 10.78
N ALA A 145 12.57 6.93 11.53
CA ALA A 145 12.98 5.66 10.96
C ALA A 145 11.81 4.91 10.31
N GLY A 146 10.66 4.83 10.99
CA GLY A 146 9.47 4.17 10.48
C GLY A 146 8.91 4.86 9.23
N THR A 147 8.69 6.17 9.29
CA THR A 147 8.17 6.95 8.15
C THR A 147 9.17 7.05 6.99
N GLY A 148 10.46 7.19 7.29
CA GLY A 148 11.51 7.16 6.27
C GLY A 148 11.51 5.83 5.52
N PHE A 149 11.46 4.71 6.25
CA PHE A 149 11.41 3.38 5.64
C PHE A 149 10.19 3.17 4.74
N THR A 150 8.99 3.57 5.18
CA THR A 150 7.75 3.33 4.41
C THR A 150 7.54 4.28 3.24
N HIS A 151 8.13 5.48 3.27
CA HIS A 151 8.06 6.43 2.16
C HIS A 151 9.16 6.23 1.12
N MET A 152 10.22 5.48 1.43
CA MET A 152 11.29 5.18 0.47
C MET A 152 10.81 4.15 -0.57
N PRO A 153 10.91 4.45 -1.88
CA PRO A 153 10.57 3.49 -2.95
C PRO A 153 11.69 2.46 -3.13
N LEU A 154 11.91 1.62 -2.12
CA LEU A 154 12.97 0.60 -2.07
C LEU A 154 12.80 -0.49 -3.14
N ALA A 155 11.58 -0.63 -3.69
CA ALA A 155 11.29 -1.51 -4.80
C ALA A 155 10.47 -0.77 -5.86
N ALA A 156 10.93 -0.82 -7.12
CA ALA A 156 10.22 -0.24 -8.24
C ALA A 156 8.96 -1.06 -8.57
N TYR A 157 7.84 -0.34 -8.70
CA TYR A 157 6.57 -0.82 -9.22
C TYR A 157 5.95 0.26 -10.09
N ARG A 158 5.49 -0.13 -11.28
CA ARG A 158 4.81 0.75 -12.23
C ARG A 158 3.35 0.29 -12.34
N PRO A 159 2.37 1.16 -12.07
CA PRO A 159 0.96 0.87 -12.33
C PRO A 159 0.71 0.56 -13.80
N ASP A 160 -0.29 -0.27 -14.06
CA ASP A 160 -0.69 -0.68 -15.41
C ASP A 160 -1.70 0.34 -15.98
N GLU A 161 -1.19 1.35 -16.69
CA GLU A 161 -2.03 2.40 -17.26
C GLU A 161 -3.02 1.88 -18.32
N ALA A 162 -2.65 0.84 -19.09
CA ALA A 162 -3.53 0.27 -20.09
C ALA A 162 -4.75 -0.37 -19.43
N ARG A 163 -4.53 -1.17 -18.38
CA ARG A 163 -5.60 -1.74 -17.56
C ARG A 163 -6.45 -0.68 -16.89
N TRP A 164 -5.83 0.40 -16.41
CA TRP A 164 -6.56 1.52 -15.80
C TRP A 164 -7.53 2.19 -16.78
N HIS A 165 -7.06 2.52 -17.99
CA HIS A 165 -7.90 3.05 -19.07
C HIS A 165 -8.99 2.07 -19.49
N PHE A 166 -8.66 0.78 -19.62
CA PHE A 166 -9.62 -0.29 -19.93
C PHE A 166 -10.78 -0.34 -18.93
N HIS A 167 -10.48 -0.36 -17.61
CA HIS A 167 -11.53 -0.40 -16.59
C HIS A 167 -12.42 0.84 -16.59
N ARG A 168 -11.88 2.02 -16.95
CA ARG A 168 -12.67 3.25 -17.10
C ARG A 168 -13.58 3.18 -18.32
N GLY A 169 -13.07 2.70 -19.46
CA GLY A 169 -13.87 2.44 -20.65
C GLY A 169 -15.02 1.47 -20.36
N LEU A 170 -14.74 0.36 -19.66
CA LEU A 170 -15.75 -0.61 -19.25
C LEU A 170 -16.81 0.01 -18.32
N ALA A 171 -16.41 0.87 -17.39
CA ALA A 171 -17.36 1.57 -16.52
C ALA A 171 -18.26 2.51 -17.32
N LEU A 172 -17.70 3.26 -18.27
CA LEU A 172 -18.44 4.18 -19.14
C LEU A 172 -19.46 3.45 -20.01
N MET A 173 -19.08 2.30 -20.61
CA MET A 173 -19.99 1.41 -21.33
C MET A 173 -21.19 1.01 -20.47
N LYS A 174 -20.94 0.56 -19.23
CA LYS A 174 -22.00 0.15 -18.29
C LYS A 174 -22.93 1.29 -17.88
N THR A 175 -22.45 2.52 -17.91
CA THR A 175 -23.25 3.74 -17.63
C THR A 175 -23.97 4.31 -18.85
N GLY A 176 -23.88 3.66 -20.01
CA GLY A 176 -24.55 4.11 -21.24
C GLY A 176 -23.82 5.26 -21.96
N ASN A 177 -22.51 5.42 -21.74
CA ASN A 177 -21.69 6.46 -22.35
C ASN A 177 -20.66 5.85 -23.32
N PRO A 178 -21.06 5.30 -24.48
CA PRO A 178 -20.17 4.55 -25.36
C PRO A 178 -19.11 5.41 -26.05
N LEU A 179 -19.41 6.70 -26.34
CA LEU A 179 -18.45 7.60 -26.97
C LEU A 179 -17.23 7.90 -26.07
N PRO A 180 -17.41 8.37 -24.81
CA PRO A 180 -16.29 8.46 -23.87
C PRO A 180 -15.59 7.11 -23.62
N ALA A 181 -16.34 6.00 -23.66
CA ALA A 181 -15.76 4.68 -23.45
C ALA A 181 -14.76 4.31 -24.55
N ALA A 182 -15.09 4.55 -25.83
CA ALA A 182 -14.18 4.30 -26.94
C ALA A 182 -12.88 5.11 -26.83
N VAL A 183 -12.95 6.37 -26.38
CA VAL A 183 -11.75 7.19 -26.15
C VAL A 183 -10.85 6.57 -25.08
N GLU A 184 -11.41 6.12 -23.96
CA GLU A 184 -10.64 5.44 -22.91
C GLU A 184 -10.05 4.11 -23.40
N LEU A 185 -10.79 3.34 -24.21
CA LEU A 185 -10.32 2.07 -24.78
C LEU A 185 -9.20 2.28 -25.80
N GLN A 186 -9.29 3.31 -26.65
CA GLN A 186 -8.20 3.73 -27.53
C GLN A 186 -6.95 4.14 -26.75
N CYS A 187 -7.12 4.85 -25.63
CA CYS A 187 -6.00 5.17 -24.73
C CYS A 187 -5.37 3.90 -24.13
N ALA A 188 -6.18 2.89 -23.77
CA ALA A 188 -5.67 1.61 -23.29
C ALA A 188 -4.84 0.89 -24.38
N ILE A 189 -5.34 0.85 -25.62
CA ILE A 189 -4.65 0.27 -26.79
C ILE A 189 -3.34 1.01 -27.09
N ALA A 190 -3.34 2.35 -26.99
CA ALA A 190 -2.14 3.15 -27.21
C ALA A 190 -1.04 2.86 -26.18
N ARG A 191 -1.40 2.43 -24.96
CA ARG A 191 -0.45 2.05 -23.89
C ARG A 191 -0.01 0.61 -24.00
N ASP A 192 -0.92 -0.30 -24.35
CA ASP A 192 -0.63 -1.71 -24.60
C ASP A 192 -1.42 -2.20 -25.82
N PRO A 193 -0.79 -2.19 -27.02
CA PRO A 193 -1.44 -2.69 -28.23
C PRO A 193 -1.82 -4.17 -28.19
N ALA A 194 -1.17 -4.95 -27.31
CA ALA A 194 -1.44 -6.38 -27.13
C ALA A 194 -2.62 -6.65 -26.18
N HIS A 195 -3.24 -5.62 -25.61
CA HIS A 195 -4.38 -5.76 -24.71
C HIS A 195 -5.66 -6.13 -25.46
N THR A 196 -5.85 -7.43 -25.75
CA THR A 196 -6.97 -7.96 -26.55
C THR A 196 -8.35 -7.50 -26.06
N TRP A 197 -8.55 -7.41 -24.75
CA TRP A 197 -9.83 -6.96 -24.19
C TRP A 197 -10.19 -5.53 -24.59
N SER A 198 -9.21 -4.62 -24.74
CA SER A 198 -9.51 -3.24 -25.11
C SER A 198 -10.02 -3.15 -26.54
N TRP A 199 -9.46 -3.95 -27.46
CA TRP A 199 -9.96 -4.06 -28.83
C TRP A 199 -11.39 -4.61 -28.88
N LEU A 200 -11.65 -5.70 -28.16
CA LEU A 200 -12.98 -6.32 -28.11
C LEU A 200 -14.04 -5.33 -27.59
N TYR A 201 -13.74 -4.64 -26.49
CA TYR A 201 -14.67 -3.67 -25.91
C TYR A 201 -14.77 -2.38 -26.75
N LEU A 202 -13.75 -2.04 -27.55
CA LEU A 202 -13.80 -0.90 -28.47
C LEU A 202 -14.76 -1.20 -29.62
N ALA A 203 -14.68 -2.39 -30.22
CA ALA A 203 -15.65 -2.84 -31.23
C ALA A 203 -17.08 -2.82 -30.69
N ALA A 204 -17.29 -3.33 -29.47
CA ALA A 204 -18.60 -3.27 -28.81
C ALA A 204 -19.08 -1.83 -28.54
N ALA A 205 -18.16 -0.90 -28.24
CA ALA A 205 -18.50 0.51 -28.10
C ALA A 205 -18.96 1.13 -29.42
N TYR A 206 -18.28 0.81 -30.53
CA TYR A 206 -18.66 1.27 -31.87
C TYR A 206 -20.00 0.70 -32.34
N GLU A 207 -20.27 -0.56 -32.06
CA GLU A 207 -21.58 -1.18 -32.33
C GLU A 207 -22.71 -0.42 -31.61
N GLN A 208 -22.55 -0.11 -30.32
CA GLN A 208 -23.53 0.68 -29.56
C GLN A 208 -23.71 2.11 -30.09
N MET A 209 -22.71 2.65 -30.78
CA MET A 209 -22.78 3.96 -31.45
C MET A 209 -23.36 3.89 -32.87
N GLY A 210 -23.64 2.69 -33.40
CA GLY A 210 -24.04 2.49 -34.78
C GLY A 210 -22.92 2.71 -35.81
N ARG A 211 -21.65 2.73 -35.39
CA ARG A 211 -20.46 2.93 -36.23
C ARG A 211 -19.80 1.60 -36.59
N LEU A 212 -20.54 0.73 -37.28
CA LEU A 212 -20.08 -0.63 -37.60
C LEU A 212 -18.83 -0.67 -38.49
N GLU A 213 -18.56 0.38 -39.26
CA GLU A 213 -17.39 0.49 -40.13
C GLU A 213 -16.06 0.66 -39.35
N ASP A 214 -16.15 1.13 -38.10
CA ASP A 214 -14.98 1.37 -37.23
C ASP A 214 -14.74 0.24 -36.21
N ALA A 215 -15.63 -0.77 -36.17
CA ALA A 215 -15.60 -1.90 -35.22
C ALA A 215 -14.68 -3.03 -35.69
#